data_AF-A0A7J7GBA3-F1
#
_entry.id   AF-A0A7J7GBA3-F1
#
_cell.length_a   1.000
_cell.length_b   1.000
_cell.length_c   1.000
_cell.angle_alpha   90.00
_cell.angle_beta   90.00
_cell.angle_gamma   90.00
#
_symmetry.space_group_name_H-M   'P 1'
#
loop_
_entity.id
_entity.type
_entity.pdbx_description
1 polymer ?
#
loop_
_entity_poly.entity_id
_entity_poly.type
_entity_poly.pdbx_seq_one_letter_code
_entity_poly.pdbx_strand_id
1 'polypeptide(L)'
;MATRKLRGSGSEKSLSSAEQHAKVNEIKKFVSPIANKFPVLCSDASILRYLRAKNWNTKKASKMLKETLKWRLEYKPDKIRWEDVAHEAKIGRLYRANCFDKSGRTVLVMRPGFQNASSIDGQIKYLVYCMERAIMDLKPDQEQMVWLIDFQGWNMSSISVKLTRETAHVLQDCYPERLGIAILYNPPKMVKPFLEPKTYKKVKFVFSDPQSRKVMEELFDMDQLESIFGGKNSIGFDYETYAERMKEEDKKMSDDISSGCSSPSPSNISEFQQSDTASDGGSEASDEGDSSPTDEKNTSNMEGVDEKIEGPPLGCKDVANVDEVVDATKEGGEK
;
A
#
# COMPACT_ATOMS: atom_id res chain seq x y z
N MET A 1 -19.19 16.23 44.09
CA MET A 1 -19.38 16.68 42.69
C MET A 1 -18.03 17.15 42.16
N ALA A 2 -17.41 16.40 41.25
CA ALA A 2 -16.13 16.77 40.63
C ALA A 2 -16.34 16.91 39.13
N THR A 3 -16.32 18.16 38.64
CA THR A 3 -16.48 18.54 37.24
C THR A 3 -15.27 18.10 36.42
N ARG A 4 -15.43 17.07 35.57
CA ARG A 4 -14.45 16.71 34.54
C ARG A 4 -14.46 17.79 33.45
N LYS A 5 -13.38 18.59 33.43
CA LYS A 5 -13.09 19.56 32.38
C LYS A 5 -12.78 18.81 31.08
N LEU A 6 -13.70 18.89 30.12
CA LEU A 6 -13.52 18.40 28.75
C LEU A 6 -12.31 19.13 28.12
N ARG A 7 -11.28 18.37 27.78
CA ARG A 7 -10.09 18.87 27.08
C ARG A 7 -10.49 19.09 25.62
N GLY A 8 -10.42 20.34 25.18
CA GLY A 8 -10.86 20.79 23.87
C GLY A 8 -10.21 20.02 22.71
N SER A 9 -11.05 19.74 21.71
CA SER A 9 -10.67 19.32 20.37
C SER A 9 -9.63 20.29 19.80
N GLY A 10 -8.40 19.81 19.57
CA GLY A 10 -7.39 20.58 18.87
C GLY A 10 -7.78 20.71 17.40
N SER A 11 -8.23 21.90 16.99
CA SER A 11 -8.31 22.27 15.58
C SER A 11 -6.88 22.28 15.03
N GLU A 12 -6.57 21.41 14.07
CA GLU A 12 -5.32 21.52 13.31
C GLU A 12 -5.29 22.89 12.62
N LYS A 13 -4.42 23.80 13.08
CA LYS A 13 -4.18 25.07 12.39
C LYS A 13 -3.61 24.73 11.00
N SER A 14 -4.38 25.04 9.95
CA SER A 14 -3.91 24.95 8.58
C SER A 14 -2.79 25.99 8.36
N LEU A 15 -1.64 25.55 7.86
CA LEU A 15 -0.52 26.44 7.53
C LEU A 15 -0.87 27.30 6.30
N SER A 16 -0.42 28.54 6.30
CA SER A 16 -0.53 29.44 5.14
C SER A 16 0.25 28.91 3.94
N SER A 17 -0.15 29.29 2.72
CA SER A 17 0.55 28.88 1.49
C SER A 17 2.04 29.22 1.52
N ALA A 18 2.42 30.39 2.05
CA ALA A 18 3.81 30.80 2.19
C ALA A 18 4.62 29.87 3.11
N GLU A 19 4.05 29.47 4.26
CA GLU A 19 4.69 28.54 5.18
C GLU A 19 4.85 27.15 4.57
N GLN A 20 3.86 26.70 3.79
CA GLN A 20 3.94 25.42 3.07
C GLN A 20 5.08 25.45 2.04
N HIS A 21 5.16 26.50 1.22
CA HIS A 21 6.24 26.67 0.24
C HIS A 21 7.62 26.73 0.90
N ALA A 22 7.75 27.44 2.04
CA ALA A 22 9.00 27.51 2.78
C ALA A 22 9.48 26.11 3.24
N LYS A 23 8.55 25.29 3.77
CA LYS A 23 8.85 23.91 4.19
C LYS A 23 9.19 23.00 3.01
N VAL A 24 8.52 23.15 1.86
CA VAL A 24 8.85 22.41 0.64
C VAL A 24 10.27 22.74 0.18
N ASN A 25 10.64 24.02 0.13
CA ASN A 25 11.97 24.47 -0.24
C ASN A 25 13.05 23.96 0.73
N GLU A 26 12.74 23.89 2.03
CA GLU A 26 13.63 23.28 3.03
C GLU A 26 13.90 21.79 2.71
N ILE A 27 12.86 21.01 2.40
CA ILE A 27 13.00 19.59 2.05
C ILE A 27 13.79 19.42 0.74
N LYS A 28 13.51 20.23 -0.28
CA LYS A 28 14.22 20.18 -1.57
C LYS A 28 15.74 20.28 -1.39
N LYS A 29 16.21 21.15 -0.49
CA LYS A 29 17.65 21.27 -0.16
C LYS A 29 18.22 19.95 0.39
N PHE A 30 17.46 19.21 1.19
CA PHE A 30 17.91 17.94 1.77
C PHE A 30 17.93 16.77 0.77
N VAL A 31 17.12 16.82 -0.29
CA VAL A 31 16.99 15.73 -1.29
C VAL A 31 17.66 16.04 -2.62
N SER A 32 18.21 17.24 -2.80
CA SER A 32 18.81 17.74 -4.04
C SER A 32 19.77 16.76 -4.75
N PRO A 33 20.66 16.00 -4.08
CA PRO A 33 21.58 15.09 -4.77
C PRO A 33 20.88 13.95 -5.54
N ILE A 34 19.65 13.59 -5.14
CA ILE A 34 18.89 12.45 -5.70
C ILE A 34 17.65 12.95 -6.46
N ALA A 35 17.25 14.21 -6.26
CA ALA A 35 16.01 14.78 -6.81
C ALA A 35 15.93 14.70 -8.33
N ASN A 36 17.06 14.87 -9.03
CA ASN A 36 17.11 14.82 -10.49
C ASN A 36 16.74 13.44 -11.06
N LYS A 37 16.90 12.36 -10.28
CA LYS A 37 16.51 11.00 -10.72
C LYS A 37 15.02 10.74 -10.62
N PHE A 38 14.29 11.50 -9.80
CA PHE A 38 12.87 11.32 -9.54
C PHE A 38 12.12 12.66 -9.48
N PRO A 39 12.09 13.44 -10.58
CA PRO A 39 11.51 14.78 -10.59
C PRO A 39 10.05 14.81 -10.15
N VAL A 40 9.26 13.79 -10.53
CA VAL A 40 7.85 13.68 -10.13
C VAL A 40 7.69 13.45 -8.63
N LEU A 41 8.53 12.60 -8.03
CA LEU A 41 8.49 12.31 -6.58
C LEU A 41 9.04 13.49 -5.75
N CYS A 42 9.95 14.27 -6.31
CA CYS A 42 10.49 15.48 -5.70
C CYS A 42 9.76 16.78 -6.09
N SER A 43 8.59 16.67 -6.73
CA SER A 43 7.70 17.81 -7.00
C SER A 43 7.10 18.38 -5.71
N ASP A 44 6.63 19.63 -5.77
CA ASP A 44 6.02 20.30 -4.61
C ASP A 44 4.80 19.55 -4.10
N ALA A 45 3.93 19.12 -5.02
CA ALA A 45 2.75 18.31 -4.70
C ALA A 45 3.13 17.02 -3.96
N SER A 46 4.15 16.31 -4.45
CA SER A 46 4.67 15.11 -3.77
C SER A 46 5.23 15.43 -2.39
N ILE A 47 6.10 16.43 -2.25
CA ILE A 47 6.70 16.81 -0.96
C ILE A 47 5.62 17.23 0.06
N LEU A 48 4.56 17.92 -0.38
CA LEU A 48 3.44 18.27 0.47
C LEU A 48 2.72 17.04 1.05
N ARG A 49 2.63 15.93 0.30
CA ARG A 49 2.11 14.65 0.84
C ARG A 49 2.96 14.12 1.99
N TYR A 50 4.29 14.12 1.84
CA TYR A 50 5.21 13.70 2.91
C TYR A 50 5.13 14.62 4.13
N LEU A 51 5.00 15.93 3.92
CA LEU A 51 4.79 16.90 4.99
C LEU A 51 3.50 16.62 5.76
N ARG A 52 2.36 16.46 5.07
CA ARG A 52 1.08 16.13 5.70
C ARG A 52 1.15 14.82 6.49
N ALA A 53 1.75 13.77 5.91
CA ALA A 53 1.91 12.47 6.55
C ALA A 53 2.71 12.55 7.87
N LYS A 54 3.73 13.42 7.93
CA LYS A 54 4.57 13.61 9.11
C LYS A 54 4.25 14.90 9.88
N ASN A 55 2.99 15.36 9.84
CA ASN A 55 2.47 16.51 10.60
C ASN A 55 3.32 17.79 10.45
N TRP A 56 3.71 18.10 9.21
CA TRP A 56 4.51 19.27 8.82
C TRP A 56 5.91 19.34 9.44
N ASN A 57 6.43 18.22 9.96
CA ASN A 57 7.80 18.11 10.45
C ASN A 57 8.76 17.83 9.28
N THR A 58 9.58 18.82 8.93
CA THR A 58 10.47 18.78 7.76
C THR A 58 11.55 17.72 7.87
N LYS A 59 12.12 17.49 9.05
CA LYS A 59 13.13 16.44 9.28
C LYS A 59 12.55 15.04 9.07
N LYS A 60 11.39 14.75 9.67
CA LYS A 60 10.71 13.45 9.54
C LYS A 60 10.23 13.22 8.10
N ALA A 61 9.64 14.22 7.47
CA ALA A 61 9.21 14.16 6.07
C ALA A 61 10.39 13.95 5.12
N SER A 62 11.51 14.66 5.33
CA SER A 62 12.74 14.47 4.53
C SER A 62 13.31 13.08 4.67
N LYS A 63 13.35 12.53 5.90
CA LYS A 63 13.83 11.17 6.15
C LYS A 63 12.97 10.16 5.39
N MET A 64 11.64 10.23 5.54
CA MET A 64 10.70 9.37 4.86
C MET A 64 10.81 9.46 3.33
N LEU A 65 10.92 10.67 2.77
CA LEU A 65 11.10 10.86 1.33
C LEU A 65 12.41 10.24 0.83
N LYS A 66 13.51 10.38 1.57
CA LYS A 66 14.79 9.71 1.25
C LYS A 66 14.67 8.19 1.27
N GLU A 67 13.97 7.65 2.26
CA GLU A 67 13.69 6.21 2.36
C GLU A 67 12.84 5.73 1.18
N THR A 68 11.81 6.47 0.77
CA THR A 68 11.04 6.13 -0.45
C THR A 68 11.91 6.20 -1.70
N LEU A 69 12.76 7.24 -1.86
CA LEU A 69 13.65 7.37 -3.02
C LEU A 69 14.62 6.18 -3.11
N LYS A 70 15.21 5.77 -1.98
CA LYS A 70 16.06 4.58 -1.90
C LYS A 70 15.27 3.31 -2.26
N TRP A 71 14.10 3.13 -1.67
CA TRP A 71 13.22 2.00 -1.96
C TRP A 71 12.87 1.93 -3.46
N ARG A 72 12.54 3.06 -4.11
CA ARG A 72 12.25 3.05 -5.56
C ARG A 72 13.47 2.68 -6.42
N LEU A 73 14.67 3.08 -6.03
CA LEU A 73 15.90 2.69 -6.74
C LEU A 73 16.15 1.17 -6.66
N GLU A 74 15.88 0.58 -5.50
CA GLU A 74 16.11 -0.85 -5.23
C GLU A 74 14.97 -1.71 -5.80
N TYR A 75 13.73 -1.36 -5.45
CA TYR A 75 12.51 -2.12 -5.78
C TYR A 75 12.04 -1.93 -7.22
N LYS A 76 12.30 -0.76 -7.82
CA LYS A 76 11.97 -0.41 -9.22
C LYS A 76 10.49 -0.65 -9.57
N PRO A 77 9.54 -0.01 -8.84
CA PRO A 77 8.11 -0.22 -9.04
C PRO A 77 7.64 0.15 -10.47
N ASP A 78 8.31 1.10 -11.11
CA ASP A 78 8.08 1.54 -12.49
C ASP A 78 8.37 0.45 -13.55
N LYS A 79 9.12 -0.59 -13.18
CA LYS A 79 9.48 -1.69 -14.07
C LYS A 79 8.58 -2.91 -13.94
N ILE A 80 7.67 -2.93 -12.97
CA ILE A 80 6.77 -4.05 -12.78
C ILE A 80 5.78 -4.10 -13.95
N ARG A 81 5.74 -5.24 -14.62
CA ARG A 81 4.83 -5.52 -15.73
C ARG A 81 3.73 -6.46 -15.30
N TRP A 82 2.66 -6.50 -16.10
CA TRP A 82 1.51 -7.36 -15.88
C TRP A 82 1.93 -8.82 -15.70
N GLU A 83 2.88 -9.30 -16.51
CA GLU A 83 3.38 -10.67 -16.48
C GLU A 83 4.02 -11.03 -15.13
N ASP A 84 4.60 -10.05 -14.43
CA ASP A 84 5.21 -10.25 -13.10
C ASP A 84 4.17 -10.49 -12.00
N VAL A 85 2.91 -10.08 -12.22
CA VAL A 85 1.86 -10.03 -11.19
C VAL A 85 0.55 -10.71 -11.60
N ALA A 86 0.44 -11.19 -12.84
CA ALA A 86 -0.77 -11.78 -13.39
C ALA A 86 -1.31 -12.95 -12.53
N HIS A 87 -0.41 -13.77 -11.97
CA HIS A 87 -0.78 -14.86 -11.07
C HIS A 87 -1.53 -14.36 -9.82
N GLU A 88 -1.09 -13.24 -9.24
CA GLU A 88 -1.69 -12.64 -8.04
C GLU A 88 -3.09 -12.08 -8.31
N ALA A 89 -3.28 -11.56 -9.52
CA ALA A 89 -4.52 -10.95 -9.95
C ALA A 89 -5.65 -11.97 -10.18
N LYS A 90 -5.36 -13.25 -10.43
CA LYS A 90 -6.35 -14.28 -10.82
C LYS A 90 -7.57 -14.37 -9.91
N ILE A 91 -7.36 -14.23 -8.61
CA ILE A 91 -8.43 -14.33 -7.60
C ILE A 91 -9.15 -12.99 -7.38
N GLY A 92 -8.63 -11.90 -7.95
CA GLY A 92 -9.17 -10.55 -7.79
C GLY A 92 -9.23 -10.12 -6.32
N ARG A 93 -8.28 -10.56 -5.50
CA ARG A 93 -8.16 -10.08 -4.10
C ARG A 93 -7.97 -8.57 -4.03
N LEU A 94 -7.26 -8.03 -5.01
CA LEU A 94 -7.02 -6.62 -5.21
C LEU A 94 -7.14 -6.37 -6.71
N TYR A 95 -7.70 -5.25 -7.15
CA TYR A 95 -7.64 -4.84 -8.55
C TYR A 95 -8.03 -3.37 -8.71
N ARG A 96 -7.70 -2.78 -9.86
CA ARG A 96 -8.19 -1.45 -10.25
C ARG A 96 -9.52 -1.58 -10.99
N ALA A 97 -10.59 -0.99 -10.47
CA ALA A 97 -11.89 -1.05 -11.14
C ALA A 97 -11.84 -0.32 -12.49
N ASN A 98 -12.75 -0.66 -13.40
CA ASN A 98 -12.91 0.06 -14.67
C ASN A 98 -13.91 1.22 -14.53
N CYS A 99 -13.76 2.02 -13.48
CA CYS A 99 -14.59 3.17 -13.22
C CYS A 99 -13.84 4.20 -12.38
N PHE A 100 -14.40 5.41 -12.35
CA PHE A 100 -13.99 6.48 -11.46
C PHE A 100 -15.15 6.84 -10.55
N ASP A 101 -14.83 7.41 -9.40
CA ASP A 101 -15.86 8.10 -8.65
C ASP A 101 -16.25 9.43 -9.33
N LYS A 102 -17.32 10.06 -8.87
CA LYS A 102 -17.81 11.34 -9.42
C LYS A 102 -16.83 12.50 -9.24
N SER A 103 -15.81 12.36 -8.37
CA SER A 103 -14.72 13.31 -8.21
C SER A 103 -13.51 13.00 -9.10
N GLY A 104 -13.62 12.02 -10.01
CA GLY A 104 -12.56 11.63 -10.93
C GLY A 104 -11.41 10.86 -10.28
N ARG A 105 -11.62 10.28 -9.09
CA ARG A 105 -10.63 9.45 -8.40
C ARG A 105 -10.66 8.04 -8.96
N THR A 106 -9.47 7.50 -9.21
CA THR A 106 -9.30 6.08 -9.51
C THR A 106 -9.81 5.22 -8.37
N VAL A 107 -10.44 4.09 -8.70
CA VAL A 107 -11.04 3.17 -7.75
C VAL A 107 -10.23 1.89 -7.66
N LEU A 108 -9.76 1.56 -6.46
CA LEU A 108 -9.15 0.27 -6.13
C LEU A 108 -10.16 -0.57 -5.35
N VAL A 109 -10.29 -1.84 -5.72
CA VAL A 109 -11.12 -2.81 -5.01
C VAL A 109 -10.23 -3.77 -4.25
N MET A 110 -10.51 -3.99 -2.96
CA MET A 110 -9.88 -5.00 -2.12
C MET A 110 -10.93 -5.95 -1.57
N ARG A 111 -10.71 -7.25 -1.73
CA ARG A 111 -11.60 -8.32 -1.28
C ARG A 111 -10.85 -9.22 -0.30
N PRO A 112 -10.73 -8.84 0.99
CA PRO A 112 -9.92 -9.59 1.96
C PRO A 112 -10.40 -11.03 2.22
N GLY A 113 -11.65 -11.38 1.91
CA GLY A 113 -12.14 -12.77 1.98
C GLY A 113 -11.57 -13.69 0.89
N PHE A 114 -10.94 -13.12 -0.14
CA PHE A 114 -10.40 -13.85 -1.27
C PHE A 114 -8.90 -14.07 -1.07
N GLN A 115 -8.51 -15.33 -0.88
CA GLN A 115 -7.14 -15.72 -0.53
C GLN A 115 -6.62 -16.75 -1.55
N ASN A 116 -5.34 -16.64 -1.90
CA ASN A 116 -4.55 -17.67 -2.58
C ASN A 116 -3.45 -18.20 -1.66
N ALA A 117 -2.89 -19.35 -2.04
CA ALA A 117 -1.59 -19.81 -1.56
C ALA A 117 -0.42 -19.00 -2.15
N SER A 118 -0.53 -17.67 -2.19
CA SER A 118 0.50 -16.79 -2.73
C SER A 118 1.49 -16.33 -1.66
N SER A 119 2.73 -16.11 -2.10
CA SER A 119 3.76 -15.45 -1.28
C SER A 119 3.36 -14.02 -0.91
N ILE A 120 3.81 -13.57 0.27
CA ILE A 120 3.62 -12.18 0.71
C ILE A 120 4.29 -11.21 -0.28
N ASP A 121 5.47 -11.55 -0.77
CA ASP A 121 6.22 -10.70 -1.71
C ASP A 121 5.49 -10.53 -3.04
N GLY A 122 4.86 -11.60 -3.55
CA GLY A 122 4.00 -11.54 -4.74
C GLY A 122 2.80 -10.62 -4.52
N GLN A 123 2.08 -10.79 -3.41
CA GLN A 123 0.94 -9.94 -3.06
C GLN A 123 1.33 -8.46 -2.89
N ILE A 124 2.48 -8.18 -2.28
CA ILE A 124 3.01 -6.82 -2.14
C ILE A 124 3.43 -6.26 -3.50
N LYS A 125 4.07 -7.05 -4.37
CA LYS A 125 4.39 -6.63 -5.73
C LYS A 125 3.15 -6.27 -6.53
N TYR A 126 2.09 -7.07 -6.41
CA TYR A 126 0.82 -6.78 -7.07
C TYR A 126 0.13 -5.53 -6.50
N LEU A 127 0.19 -5.32 -5.18
CA LEU A 127 -0.25 -4.06 -4.56
C LEU A 127 0.48 -2.86 -5.15
N VAL A 128 1.80 -2.93 -5.23
CA VAL A 128 2.62 -1.86 -5.78
C VAL A 128 2.28 -1.61 -7.25
N TYR A 129 2.12 -2.66 -8.06
CA TYR A 129 1.67 -2.54 -9.45
C TYR A 129 0.33 -1.79 -9.53
N CYS A 130 -0.69 -2.22 -8.76
CA CYS A 130 -1.99 -1.56 -8.75
C CYS A 130 -1.89 -0.08 -8.32
N MET A 131 -1.05 0.24 -7.34
CA MET A 131 -0.81 1.61 -6.88
C MET A 131 -0.17 2.48 -7.97
N GLU A 132 0.87 1.99 -8.64
CA GLU A 132 1.54 2.74 -9.72
C GLU A 132 0.57 3.01 -10.87
N ARG A 133 -0.20 2.01 -11.31
CA ARG A 133 -1.23 2.18 -12.35
C ARG A 133 -2.32 3.15 -11.93
N ALA A 134 -2.83 3.00 -10.71
CA ALA A 134 -3.87 3.89 -10.21
C ALA A 134 -3.41 5.35 -10.12
N ILE A 135 -2.12 5.60 -9.81
CA ILE A 135 -1.53 6.94 -9.79
C ILE A 135 -1.42 7.53 -11.20
N MET A 136 -1.09 6.72 -12.21
CA MET A 136 -1.01 7.18 -13.60
C MET A 136 -2.38 7.62 -14.15
N ASP A 137 -3.46 7.01 -13.68
CA ASP A 137 -4.83 7.37 -14.10
C ASP A 137 -5.42 8.58 -13.36
N LEU A 138 -4.74 9.10 -12.33
CA LEU A 138 -5.24 10.26 -11.61
C LEU A 138 -5.25 11.47 -12.53
N LYS A 139 -6.36 12.22 -12.51
CA LYS A 139 -6.46 13.52 -13.17
C LYS A 139 -5.43 14.50 -12.56
N PRO A 140 -4.97 15.52 -13.31
CA PRO A 140 -3.91 16.43 -12.85
C PRO A 140 -4.18 17.13 -11.51
N ASP A 141 -5.45 17.33 -11.15
CA ASP A 141 -5.91 17.96 -9.91
C ASP A 141 -6.23 16.95 -8.79
N GLN A 142 -6.04 15.65 -9.04
CA GLN A 142 -6.34 14.58 -8.10
C GLN A 142 -5.08 13.89 -7.60
N GLU A 143 -4.92 13.84 -6.27
CA GLU A 143 -3.79 13.15 -5.64
C GLU A 143 -4.19 11.83 -4.98
N GLN A 144 -5.49 11.62 -4.79
CA GLN A 144 -6.06 10.57 -3.96
C GLN A 144 -6.95 9.62 -4.73
N MET A 145 -7.09 8.42 -4.20
CA MET A 145 -7.89 7.33 -4.76
C MET A 145 -8.99 6.90 -3.78
N VAL A 146 -9.98 6.19 -4.31
CA VAL A 146 -11.03 5.55 -3.52
C VAL A 146 -10.71 4.06 -3.37
N TRP A 147 -10.89 3.55 -2.17
CA TRP A 147 -10.78 2.12 -1.87
C TRP A 147 -12.16 1.54 -1.58
N LEU A 148 -12.62 0.62 -2.42
CA LEU A 148 -13.79 -0.21 -2.15
C LEU A 148 -13.32 -1.51 -1.50
N ILE A 149 -13.79 -1.79 -0.29
CA ILE A 149 -13.39 -2.98 0.47
C ILE A 149 -14.59 -3.89 0.65
N ASP A 150 -14.61 -5.01 -0.05
CA ASP A 150 -15.66 -6.01 0.00
C ASP A 150 -15.32 -7.13 0.99
N PHE A 151 -16.12 -7.24 2.06
CA PHE A 151 -15.94 -8.27 3.08
C PHE A 151 -16.67 -9.58 2.78
N GLN A 152 -17.16 -9.79 1.55
CA GLN A 152 -17.68 -11.09 1.14
C GLN A 152 -16.63 -12.19 1.36
N GLY A 153 -17.06 -13.30 1.96
CA GLY A 153 -16.21 -14.46 2.26
C GLY A 153 -15.17 -14.21 3.37
N TRP A 154 -15.16 -13.03 3.99
CA TRP A 154 -14.20 -12.71 5.03
C TRP A 154 -14.46 -13.48 6.33
N ASN A 155 -13.38 -13.92 6.96
CA ASN A 155 -13.36 -14.52 8.29
C ASN A 155 -12.04 -14.16 9.00
N MET A 156 -11.88 -14.56 10.27
CA MET A 156 -10.68 -14.24 11.05
C MET A 156 -9.40 -14.85 10.47
N SER A 157 -9.46 -16.01 9.78
CA SER A 157 -8.29 -16.60 9.13
C SER A 157 -7.89 -15.88 7.83
N SER A 158 -8.72 -14.97 7.35
CA SER A 158 -8.41 -14.09 6.22
C SER A 158 -7.36 -13.02 6.56
N ILE A 159 -7.09 -12.78 7.86
CA ILE A 159 -6.11 -11.80 8.31
C ILE A 159 -4.75 -12.47 8.51
N SER A 160 -3.81 -12.19 7.61
CA SER A 160 -2.39 -12.39 7.88
C SER A 160 -1.79 -11.13 8.50
N VAL A 161 -1.37 -11.21 9.77
CA VAL A 161 -0.76 -10.07 10.49
C VAL A 161 0.50 -9.60 9.77
N LYS A 162 1.31 -10.53 9.27
CA LYS A 162 2.53 -10.21 8.51
C LYS A 162 2.20 -9.44 7.24
N LEU A 163 1.30 -9.96 6.40
CA LEU A 163 0.88 -9.28 5.17
C LEU A 163 0.24 -7.92 5.44
N THR A 164 -0.59 -7.82 6.48
CA THR A 164 -1.25 -6.56 6.88
C THR A 164 -0.20 -5.51 7.25
N ARG A 165 0.84 -5.89 8.00
CA ARG A 165 1.94 -5.00 8.36
C ARG A 165 2.73 -4.55 7.14
N GLU A 166 3.09 -5.47 6.24
CA GLU A 166 3.83 -5.12 5.01
C GLU A 166 2.99 -4.19 4.11
N THR A 167 1.68 -4.46 3.99
CA THR A 167 0.73 -3.59 3.26
C THR A 167 0.68 -2.20 3.87
N ALA A 168 0.55 -2.11 5.19
CA ALA A 168 0.53 -0.83 5.90
C ALA A 168 1.85 -0.06 5.70
N HIS A 169 2.99 -0.73 5.81
CA HIS A 169 4.31 -0.14 5.56
C HIS A 169 4.40 0.44 4.14
N VAL A 170 4.03 -0.33 3.11
CA VAL A 170 4.04 0.16 1.72
C VAL A 170 3.12 1.38 1.55
N LEU A 171 1.85 1.29 1.99
CA LEU A 171 0.88 2.36 1.80
C LEU A 171 1.21 3.62 2.61
N GLN A 172 1.75 3.48 3.82
CA GLN A 172 2.05 4.63 4.69
C GLN A 172 3.40 5.25 4.34
N ASP A 173 4.44 4.44 4.12
CA ASP A 173 5.81 4.94 3.97
C ASP A 173 6.23 5.20 2.51
N CYS A 174 5.70 4.43 1.55
CA CYS A 174 6.03 4.61 0.13
C CYS A 174 4.97 5.40 -0.65
N TYR A 175 3.71 5.37 -0.21
CA TYR A 175 2.57 6.03 -0.87
C TYR A 175 1.77 6.96 0.05
N PRO A 176 2.41 7.89 0.78
CA PRO A 176 1.72 8.71 1.77
C PRO A 176 0.59 9.55 1.17
N GLU A 177 -0.46 9.73 1.97
CA GLU A 177 -1.61 10.61 1.69
C GLU A 177 -2.40 10.27 0.41
N ARG A 178 -2.29 9.05 -0.11
CA ARG A 178 -3.03 8.59 -1.30
C ARG A 178 -4.49 8.18 -1.03
N LEU A 179 -4.85 7.84 0.21
CA LEU A 179 -6.23 7.48 0.55
C LEU A 179 -7.12 8.72 0.61
N GLY A 180 -8.11 8.81 -0.29
CA GLY A 180 -9.16 9.83 -0.26
C GLY A 180 -10.36 9.37 0.56
N ILE A 181 -11.02 8.30 0.11
CA ILE A 181 -12.14 7.67 0.82
C ILE A 181 -11.93 6.15 0.82
N ALA A 182 -12.23 5.51 1.94
CA ALA A 182 -12.37 4.06 2.03
C ALA A 182 -13.84 3.70 2.26
N ILE A 183 -14.41 2.84 1.44
CA ILE A 183 -15.78 2.37 1.56
C ILE A 183 -15.71 0.90 1.95
N LEU A 184 -16.11 0.61 3.17
CA LEU A 184 -16.17 -0.75 3.67
C LEU A 184 -17.59 -1.26 3.44
N TYR A 185 -17.72 -2.21 2.52
CA TYR A 185 -18.99 -2.79 2.09
C TYR A 185 -19.28 -4.08 2.86
N ASN A 186 -20.41 -4.12 3.55
CA ASN A 186 -20.82 -5.19 4.48
C ASN A 186 -19.72 -5.64 5.48
N PRO A 187 -19.01 -4.72 6.17
CA PRO A 187 -17.92 -5.08 7.04
C PRO A 187 -18.40 -5.76 8.33
N PRO A 188 -17.63 -6.72 8.87
CA PRO A 188 -17.89 -7.27 10.19
C PRO A 188 -17.70 -6.19 11.26
N LYS A 189 -18.49 -6.27 12.35
CA LYS A 189 -18.48 -5.28 13.43
C LYS A 189 -17.08 -5.06 14.04
N MET A 190 -16.23 -6.10 13.99
CA MET A 190 -14.88 -6.08 14.56
C MET A 190 -13.85 -5.32 13.74
N VAL A 191 -14.15 -4.80 12.55
CA VAL A 191 -13.17 -4.01 11.76
C VAL A 191 -12.95 -2.62 12.35
N LYS A 192 -13.97 -2.02 13.00
CA LYS A 192 -13.91 -0.63 13.49
C LYS A 192 -12.72 -0.34 14.42
N PRO A 193 -12.41 -1.19 15.44
CA PRO A 193 -11.31 -0.93 16.36
C PRO A 193 -9.91 -0.99 15.72
N PHE A 194 -9.76 -1.61 14.55
CA PHE A 194 -8.47 -1.74 13.85
C PHE A 194 -8.11 -0.51 13.00
N LEU A 195 -9.02 0.47 12.86
CA LEU A 195 -8.80 1.64 12.04
C LEU A 195 -8.11 2.75 12.83
N GLU A 196 -6.96 3.20 12.33
CA GLU A 196 -6.29 4.40 12.87
C GLU A 196 -7.23 5.62 12.79
N PRO A 197 -7.23 6.54 13.78
CA PRO A 197 -8.10 7.72 13.79
C PRO A 197 -8.12 8.56 12.50
N LYS A 198 -6.96 8.75 11.82
CA LYS A 198 -6.90 9.49 10.55
C LYS A 198 -7.62 8.76 9.42
N THR A 199 -7.46 7.43 9.35
CA THR A 199 -8.13 6.57 8.39
C THR A 199 -9.62 6.48 8.68
N TYR A 200 -10.03 6.35 9.93
CA TYR A 200 -11.44 6.25 10.33
C TYR A 200 -12.27 7.46 9.83
N LYS A 201 -11.70 8.67 9.85
CA LYS A 201 -12.36 9.88 9.32
C LYS A 201 -12.64 9.83 7.82
N LYS A 202 -11.89 9.00 7.07
CA LYS A 202 -12.04 8.80 5.62
C LYS A 202 -12.89 7.57 5.28
N VAL A 203 -13.36 6.83 6.29
CA VAL A 203 -14.13 5.60 6.09
C VAL A 203 -15.63 5.88 6.00
N LYS A 204 -16.28 5.26 5.03
CA LYS A 204 -17.73 5.11 4.92
C LYS A 204 -18.08 3.64 5.10
N PHE A 205 -18.96 3.35 6.06
CA PHE A 205 -19.50 2.00 6.26
C PHE A 205 -20.78 1.91 5.46
N VAL A 206 -20.85 0.95 4.54
CA VAL A 206 -21.97 0.76 3.61
C VAL A 206 -22.47 -0.67 3.76
N PHE A 207 -23.79 -0.82 3.83
CA PHE A 207 -24.49 -2.10 3.92
C PHE A 207 -25.56 -2.21 2.82
N SER A 208 -26.20 -3.37 2.71
CA SER A 208 -27.31 -3.59 1.78
C SER A 208 -28.64 -2.94 2.23
N ASP A 209 -28.61 -1.64 2.55
CA ASP A 209 -29.76 -0.85 3.00
C ASP A 209 -29.96 0.43 2.16
N PRO A 210 -31.17 1.03 2.16
CA PRO A 210 -31.45 2.21 1.35
C PRO A 210 -30.61 3.46 1.65
N GLN A 211 -30.14 3.65 2.90
CA GLN A 211 -29.31 4.81 3.25
C GLN A 211 -27.90 4.63 2.70
N SER A 212 -27.35 3.44 2.86
CA SER A 212 -26.06 3.04 2.28
C SER A 212 -26.07 3.13 0.76
N ARG A 213 -27.17 2.79 0.10
CA ARG A 213 -27.34 2.97 -1.35
C ARG A 213 -27.20 4.44 -1.78
N LYS A 214 -27.83 5.38 -1.05
CA LYS A 214 -27.70 6.82 -1.35
C LYS A 214 -26.25 7.30 -1.27
N VAL A 215 -25.48 6.81 -0.29
CA VAL A 215 -24.05 7.13 -0.19
C VAL A 215 -23.29 6.66 -1.44
N MET A 216 -23.59 5.47 -1.96
CA MET A 216 -22.98 4.97 -3.19
C MET A 216 -23.42 5.80 -4.42
N GLU A 217 -24.70 6.14 -4.52
CA GLU A 217 -25.25 6.99 -5.58
C GLU A 217 -24.64 8.40 -5.58
N GLU A 218 -24.32 8.96 -4.41
CA GLU A 218 -23.64 10.26 -4.29
C GLU A 218 -22.20 10.21 -4.79
N LEU A 219 -21.53 9.06 -4.63
CA LEU A 219 -20.11 8.90 -4.91
C LEU A 219 -19.82 8.36 -6.31
N PHE A 220 -20.70 7.54 -6.89
CA PHE A 220 -20.43 6.82 -8.13
C PHE A 220 -21.51 7.01 -9.18
N ASP A 221 -21.11 6.81 -10.44
CA ASP A 221 -22.03 6.46 -11.51
C ASP A 221 -22.45 4.99 -11.33
N MET A 222 -23.73 4.78 -11.00
CA MET A 222 -24.26 3.45 -10.72
C MET A 222 -24.36 2.57 -11.97
N ASP A 223 -24.31 3.12 -13.18
CA ASP A 223 -24.27 2.33 -14.41
C ASP A 223 -22.89 1.69 -14.63
N GLN A 224 -21.82 2.32 -14.10
CA GLN A 224 -20.43 1.82 -14.21
C GLN A 224 -20.00 0.97 -13.01
N LEU A 225 -20.55 1.25 -11.82
CA LEU A 225 -20.20 0.55 -10.59
C LEU A 225 -20.65 -0.93 -10.64
N GLU A 226 -19.79 -1.81 -10.13
CA GLU A 226 -20.06 -3.25 -10.09
C GLU A 226 -21.27 -3.59 -9.21
N SER A 227 -22.01 -4.62 -9.60
CA SER A 227 -23.22 -5.09 -8.92
C SER A 227 -22.99 -5.53 -7.47
N ILE A 228 -21.79 -6.04 -7.15
CA ILE A 228 -21.41 -6.39 -5.77
C ILE A 228 -21.44 -5.19 -4.82
N PHE A 229 -21.28 -3.97 -5.34
CA PHE A 229 -21.34 -2.71 -4.60
C PHE A 229 -22.70 -1.99 -4.80
N GLY A 230 -23.70 -2.68 -5.34
CA GLY A 230 -25.04 -2.14 -5.59
C GLY A 230 -25.20 -1.37 -6.90
N GLY A 231 -24.19 -1.39 -7.78
CA GLY A 231 -24.29 -0.83 -9.13
C GLY A 231 -25.02 -1.74 -10.11
N LYS A 232 -25.08 -1.31 -11.38
CA LYS A 232 -25.78 -2.02 -12.47
C LYS A 232 -24.82 -2.74 -13.43
N ASN A 233 -23.52 -2.52 -13.30
CA ASN A 233 -22.54 -3.26 -14.09
C ASN A 233 -22.45 -4.71 -13.58
N SER A 234 -23.04 -5.63 -14.34
CA SER A 234 -23.13 -7.05 -13.99
C SER A 234 -21.88 -7.86 -14.31
N ILE A 235 -20.91 -7.29 -15.06
CA ILE A 235 -19.71 -8.02 -15.49
C ILE A 235 -18.77 -8.28 -14.29
N GLY A 236 -18.75 -7.36 -13.31
CA GLY A 236 -17.91 -7.48 -12.11
C GLY A 236 -16.42 -7.64 -12.45
N PHE A 237 -15.66 -8.28 -11.57
CA PHE A 237 -14.28 -8.67 -11.84
C PHE A 237 -14.24 -9.94 -12.72
N ASP A 238 -13.84 -9.76 -13.98
CA ASP A 238 -13.45 -10.84 -14.89
C ASP A 238 -11.94 -10.80 -15.14
N TYR A 239 -11.24 -11.91 -14.86
CA TYR A 239 -9.78 -11.93 -14.92
C TYR A 239 -9.25 -11.73 -16.33
N GLU A 240 -9.86 -12.34 -17.36
CA GLU A 240 -9.34 -12.25 -18.73
C GLU A 240 -9.51 -10.84 -19.28
N THR A 241 -10.70 -10.24 -19.13
CA THR A 241 -10.97 -8.84 -19.50
C THR A 241 -10.05 -7.88 -18.74
N TYR A 242 -9.82 -8.13 -17.44
CA TYR A 242 -8.90 -7.33 -16.65
C TYR A 242 -7.44 -7.48 -17.14
N ALA A 243 -7.01 -8.69 -17.44
CA ALA A 243 -5.67 -9.01 -17.91
C ALA A 243 -5.37 -8.37 -19.28
N GLU A 244 -6.32 -8.42 -20.21
CA GLU A 244 -6.20 -7.76 -21.52
C GLU A 244 -5.98 -6.26 -21.36
N ARG A 245 -6.79 -5.60 -20.53
CA ARG A 245 -6.64 -4.17 -20.25
C ARG A 245 -5.28 -3.83 -19.62
N MET A 246 -4.82 -4.61 -18.64
CA MET A 246 -3.52 -4.35 -17.99
C MET A 246 -2.36 -4.52 -18.98
N LYS A 247 -2.42 -5.52 -19.88
CA LYS A 247 -1.41 -5.71 -20.94
C LYS A 247 -1.39 -4.56 -21.93
N GLU A 248 -2.56 -4.09 -22.36
CA GLU A 248 -2.67 -2.96 -23.28
C GLU A 248 -2.08 -1.68 -22.68
N GLU A 249 -2.36 -1.41 -21.40
CA GLU A 249 -1.80 -0.27 -20.68
C GLU A 249 -0.29 -0.36 -20.49
N ASP A 250 0.23 -1.54 -20.16
CA ASP A 250 1.68 -1.78 -20.07
C ASP A 250 2.39 -1.57 -21.41
N LYS A 251 1.76 -2.00 -22.50
CA LYS A 251 2.26 -1.77 -23.86
C LYS A 251 2.27 -0.29 -24.19
N LYS A 252 1.15 0.40 -23.97
CA LYS A 252 1.04 1.85 -24.21
C LYS A 252 2.09 2.63 -23.43
N MET A 253 2.32 2.29 -22.16
CA MET A 253 3.37 2.92 -21.35
C MET A 253 4.77 2.70 -21.93
N SER A 254 5.03 1.50 -22.44
CA SER A 254 6.33 1.17 -23.06
C SER A 254 6.53 1.93 -24.38
N ASP A 255 5.45 2.09 -25.15
CA ASP A 255 5.44 2.85 -26.40
C ASP A 255 5.63 4.35 -26.15
N ASP A 256 5.02 4.92 -25.12
CA ASP A 256 5.21 6.33 -24.72
C ASP A 256 6.67 6.59 -24.29
N ILE A 257 7.29 5.64 -23.57
CA ILE A 257 8.71 5.73 -23.18
C ILE A 257 9.63 5.62 -24.40
N SER A 258 9.33 4.74 -25.36
CA SER A 258 10.19 4.48 -26.52
C SER A 258 10.06 5.52 -27.64
N SER A 259 8.88 6.11 -27.81
CA SER A 259 8.58 7.09 -28.85
C SER A 259 9.05 8.52 -28.50
N GLY A 260 9.49 8.77 -27.27
CA GLY A 260 9.86 10.11 -26.81
C GLY A 260 8.67 11.10 -26.80
N CYS A 261 7.44 10.63 -27.02
CA CYS A 261 6.25 11.47 -27.06
C CYS A 261 5.78 11.76 -25.63
N SER A 262 6.09 12.96 -25.15
CA SER A 262 5.73 13.44 -23.81
C SER A 262 4.25 13.83 -23.74
N SER A 263 3.57 13.44 -22.66
CA SER A 263 2.37 14.14 -22.16
C SER A 263 2.16 13.85 -20.66
N PRO A 264 1.88 14.86 -19.81
CA PRO A 264 2.64 16.08 -19.65
C PRO A 264 3.97 15.77 -18.93
N SER A 265 5.06 15.79 -19.66
CA SER A 265 6.41 15.89 -19.10
C SER A 265 6.91 17.30 -19.39
N PRO A 266 7.43 18.06 -18.41
CA PRO A 266 8.26 19.21 -18.73
C PRO A 266 9.67 18.72 -19.06
N SER A 267 9.90 18.57 -20.37
CA SER A 267 11.16 18.83 -21.10
C SER A 267 12.10 19.81 -20.36
N ASN A 268 13.43 19.63 -20.27
CA ASN A 268 14.43 19.28 -21.27
C ASN A 268 15.68 18.75 -20.56
N ILE A 269 16.31 17.67 -21.04
CA ILE A 269 17.79 17.58 -21.12
C ILE A 269 18.12 16.68 -22.31
N SER A 270 18.54 17.29 -23.42
CA SER A 270 19.43 16.66 -24.39
C SER A 270 20.73 17.47 -24.43
N GLU A 271 21.83 16.75 -24.70
CA GLU A 271 23.23 17.18 -24.91
C GLU A 271 24.08 17.44 -23.66
N PHE A 272 24.93 16.46 -23.31
CA PHE A 272 26.30 16.41 -23.82
C PHE A 272 26.92 15.03 -23.58
N GLN A 273 27.42 14.39 -24.64
CA GLN A 273 28.32 13.24 -24.57
C GLN A 273 29.65 13.63 -25.23
N GLN A 274 30.72 13.09 -24.64
CA GLN A 274 32.12 13.00 -25.10
C GLN A 274 32.91 14.32 -25.04
N SER A 275 34.19 14.34 -24.69
CA SER A 275 35.18 13.38 -24.19
C SER A 275 36.23 14.25 -23.46
N ASP A 276 37.09 13.73 -22.58
CA ASP A 276 38.47 13.50 -23.00
C ASP A 276 39.29 12.73 -21.95
N THR A 277 40.20 11.95 -22.53
CA THR A 277 41.23 11.07 -22.01
C THR A 277 42.38 11.80 -21.31
N ALA A 278 42.85 11.17 -20.22
CA ALA A 278 44.19 11.09 -19.60
C ALA A 278 45.33 12.09 -19.94
N SER A 279 45.96 12.62 -18.88
CA SER A 279 47.42 12.71 -18.65
C SER A 279 47.61 13.22 -17.20
N ASP A 280 48.05 12.39 -16.27
CA ASP A 280 49.44 12.13 -15.84
C ASP A 280 50.20 13.36 -15.28
N GLY A 281 50.87 13.17 -14.15
CA GLY A 281 51.67 14.20 -13.46
C GLY A 281 51.53 14.17 -11.94
N GLY A 282 52.28 13.26 -11.30
CA GLY A 282 52.38 13.15 -9.84
C GLY A 282 53.21 14.25 -9.18
N SER A 283 53.04 14.37 -7.86
CA SER A 283 54.12 14.67 -6.91
C SER A 283 53.74 14.16 -5.53
N GLU A 284 54.60 13.30 -5.01
CA GLU A 284 54.65 12.79 -3.65
C GLU A 284 54.98 13.91 -2.65
N ALA A 285 54.41 13.85 -1.45
CA ALA A 285 55.13 14.12 -0.21
C ALA A 285 54.37 13.49 0.96
N SER A 286 55.07 12.58 1.62
CA SER A 286 54.70 11.79 2.79
C SER A 286 54.42 12.62 4.03
N ASP A 287 53.53 12.15 4.91
CA ASP A 287 53.86 12.12 6.33
C ASP A 287 53.12 10.96 7.03
N GLU A 288 53.88 10.14 7.74
CA GLU A 288 53.40 9.00 8.52
C GLU A 288 52.99 9.45 9.93
N GLY A 289 52.01 8.74 10.49
CA GLY A 289 51.57 8.93 11.87
C GLY A 289 50.55 7.86 12.28
N ASP A 290 51.07 6.66 12.49
CA ASP A 290 50.39 5.52 13.12
C ASP A 290 49.95 5.83 14.57
N SER A 291 48.80 5.30 14.98
CA SER A 291 48.45 4.80 16.34
C SER A 291 46.93 4.74 16.54
N SER A 292 46.36 3.54 16.40
CA SER A 292 45.20 3.08 17.20
C SER A 292 45.74 2.21 18.36
N PRO A 293 44.98 1.77 19.39
CA PRO A 293 43.51 1.76 19.52
C PRO A 293 42.96 2.13 20.93
N THR A 294 41.64 2.29 21.07
CA THR A 294 40.81 1.56 22.06
C THR A 294 39.35 2.00 22.01
N ASP A 295 38.50 1.02 22.34
CA ASP A 295 37.04 0.96 22.30
C ASP A 295 36.31 2.03 23.13
N GLU A 296 35.07 2.37 22.71
CA GLU A 296 33.91 2.24 23.60
C GLU A 296 32.58 2.29 22.82
N LYS A 297 31.90 1.13 22.80
CA LYS A 297 30.50 0.96 22.45
C LYS A 297 29.64 1.52 23.58
N ASN A 298 28.66 2.36 23.27
CA ASN A 298 27.57 2.69 24.19
C ASN A 298 26.24 2.17 23.61
N THR A 299 25.94 0.91 23.93
CA THR A 299 24.62 0.28 23.77
C THR A 299 23.93 0.29 25.13
N SER A 300 22.77 0.96 25.24
CA SER A 300 21.92 0.88 26.42
C SER A 300 20.94 -0.29 26.28
N ASN A 301 21.05 -1.22 27.22
CA ASN A 301 20.16 -2.34 27.46
C ASN A 301 18.81 -1.87 28.03
N MET A 302 17.74 -2.60 27.70
CA MET A 302 16.66 -2.87 28.65
C MET A 302 15.97 -4.19 28.25
N GLU A 303 16.38 -5.28 28.90
CA GLU A 303 15.62 -6.52 28.99
C GLU A 303 15.17 -6.73 30.44
N GLY A 304 14.01 -7.38 30.60
CA GLY A 304 13.64 -8.10 31.81
C GLY A 304 12.30 -7.68 32.41
N VAL A 305 11.24 -8.46 32.13
CA VAL A 305 10.48 -9.18 33.16
C VAL A 305 9.95 -10.47 32.52
N ASP A 306 10.49 -11.60 32.97
CA ASP A 306 9.88 -12.93 32.88
C ASP A 306 9.18 -13.22 34.22
N GLU A 307 8.00 -13.83 34.19
CA GLU A 307 7.44 -14.54 35.35
C GLU A 307 6.85 -15.89 34.91
N LYS A 308 7.46 -16.96 35.44
CA LYS A 308 7.12 -18.38 35.31
C LYS A 308 5.80 -18.72 36.02
N ILE A 309 5.08 -19.74 35.54
CA ILE A 309 4.51 -20.80 36.40
C ILE A 309 4.67 -22.18 35.71
N GLU A 310 5.20 -23.14 36.48
CA GLU A 310 5.54 -24.55 36.18
C GLU A 310 4.30 -25.48 36.22
N GLY A 311 4.11 -26.41 35.26
CA GLY A 311 4.44 -27.86 35.37
C GLY A 311 3.15 -28.73 35.41
N PRO A 312 3.15 -30.10 35.29
CA PRO A 312 4.22 -31.06 34.95
C PRO A 312 3.85 -32.00 33.74
N PRO A 313 4.78 -32.88 33.29
CA PRO A 313 4.61 -33.78 32.14
C PRO A 313 4.27 -35.22 32.55
N LEU A 314 3.54 -35.98 31.72
CA LEU A 314 3.32 -37.45 31.76
C LEU A 314 2.54 -37.77 30.46
N GLY A 315 2.72 -38.80 29.63
CA GLY A 315 3.48 -40.06 29.63
C GLY A 315 2.75 -40.97 28.63
N CYS A 316 3.46 -41.60 27.69
CA CYS A 316 2.87 -42.60 26.76
C CYS A 316 2.53 -43.91 27.50
N LYS A 317 1.36 -44.50 27.22
CA LYS A 317 1.14 -45.90 26.76
C LYS A 317 -0.35 -46.33 26.81
N ASP A 318 -0.82 -46.73 25.63
CA ASP A 318 -1.62 -47.90 25.24
C ASP A 318 -2.95 -48.35 25.91
N VAL A 319 -3.81 -48.81 24.98
CA VAL A 319 -4.91 -49.81 25.03
C VAL A 319 -6.32 -49.34 25.45
N ALA A 320 -7.24 -49.30 24.47
CA ALA A 320 -8.33 -50.28 24.35
C ALA A 320 -9.22 -49.97 23.13
N ASN A 321 -9.19 -50.88 22.16
CA ASN A 321 -10.23 -51.07 21.15
C ASN A 321 -11.16 -52.17 21.70
N VAL A 322 -12.45 -52.13 21.31
CA VAL A 322 -13.42 -53.23 21.13
C VAL A 322 -14.83 -52.85 21.65
N ASP A 323 -15.76 -52.72 20.70
CA ASP A 323 -17.14 -53.28 20.63
C ASP A 323 -18.03 -52.35 19.77
N GLU A 324 -18.32 -52.74 18.52
CA GLU A 324 -19.53 -53.48 18.06
C GLU A 324 -20.79 -52.60 18.12
N VAL A 325 -21.60 -52.45 17.06
CA VAL A 325 -22.49 -53.48 16.49
C VAL A 325 -22.83 -53.12 15.04
N VAL A 326 -22.74 -54.11 14.15
CA VAL A 326 -23.35 -54.08 12.81
C VAL A 326 -24.27 -55.30 12.72
N ASP A 327 -25.59 -55.08 12.72
CA ASP A 327 -26.54 -56.07 12.20
C ASP A 327 -27.80 -55.37 11.67
N ALA A 328 -28.10 -55.65 10.39
CA ALA A 328 -29.40 -55.47 9.75
C ALA A 328 -29.37 -56.18 8.38
N THR A 329 -29.51 -57.49 8.47
CA THR A 329 -30.27 -58.40 7.58
C THR A 329 -30.90 -57.78 6.32
N LYS A 330 -30.56 -58.36 5.16
CA LYS A 330 -31.42 -58.37 3.96
C LYS A 330 -31.53 -59.80 3.45
N GLU A 331 -32.75 -60.35 3.56
CA GLU A 331 -33.16 -61.64 3.02
C GLU A 331 -33.21 -61.65 1.48
N GLY A 332 -32.99 -62.84 0.92
CA GLY A 332 -33.82 -63.39 -0.16
C GLY A 332 -33.14 -63.56 -1.52
N GLY A 333 -32.86 -64.81 -1.92
CA GLY A 333 -32.62 -65.13 -3.33
C GLY A 333 -31.94 -66.47 -3.66
N GLU A 334 -32.75 -67.53 -3.70
CA GLU A 334 -32.68 -68.68 -4.63
C GLU A 334 -31.60 -69.77 -4.59
N LYS A 335 -32.14 -70.99 -4.43
CA LYS A 335 -31.75 -72.35 -4.90
C LYS A 335 -30.84 -73.22 -4.05
#